data_AF-A0A2V9NDY7-F1
#
_entry.id   AF-A0A2V9NDY7-F1
#
_cell.length_a   1.000
_cell.length_b   1.000
_cell.length_c   1.000
_cell.angle_alpha   90.00
_cell.angle_beta   90.00
_cell.angle_gamma   90.00
#
_symmetry.space_group_name_H-M   'P 1'
#
loop_
_entity.id
_entity.type
_entity.pdbx_description
1 polymer ?
#
loop_
_entity_poly.entity_id
_entity_poly.type
_entity_poly.pdbx_seq_one_letter_code
_entity_poly.pdbx_strand_id
1 'polypeptide(L)' 'MIPADELAGLVETAHLLRSPKNAERLMKALASARRGKNKAQSLDKLRREMGLAESR' A
#
# COMPACT_ATOMS: atom_id res chain seq x y z
N MET A 1 20.51 -16.20 15.25
CA MET A 1 20.81 -14.89 14.63
C MET A 1 19.91 -14.77 13.41
N ILE A 2 19.28 -13.61 13.19
CA ILE A 2 18.41 -13.37 12.02
C ILE A 2 19.15 -12.45 11.02
N PRO A 3 18.96 -12.61 9.70
CA PRO A 3 19.48 -11.69 8.70
C PRO A 3 18.94 -10.26 8.89
N ALA A 4 19.75 -9.26 8.53
CA ALA A 4 19.37 -7.85 8.66
C ALA A 4 18.14 -7.49 7.80
N ASP A 5 18.06 -8.01 6.58
CA ASP A 5 16.95 -7.73 5.65
C ASP A 5 15.62 -8.32 6.15
N GLU A 6 15.66 -9.52 6.75
CA GLU A 6 14.49 -10.12 7.38
C GLU A 6 14.01 -9.31 8.59
N LEU A 7 14.93 -8.82 9.42
CA LEU A 7 14.58 -7.95 10.54
C LEU A 7 13.96 -6.63 10.08
N ALA A 8 14.48 -6.01 9.03
CA ALA A 8 13.93 -4.78 8.47
C ALA A 8 12.48 -4.97 8.00
N GLY A 9 12.20 -6.05 7.25
CA GLY A 9 10.85 -6.36 6.79
C GLY A 9 9.85 -6.64 7.94
N LEU A 10 10.30 -7.29 9.02
CA LEU A 10 9.49 -7.53 10.21
C LEU A 10 9.13 -6.24 10.95
N VAL A 11 10.10 -5.33 11.12
CA VAL A 11 9.89 -4.03 11.77
C VAL A 11 8.95 -3.14 10.96
N GLU A 12 9.10 -3.10 9.63
CA GLU A 12 8.21 -2.35 8.74
C GLU A 12 6.77 -2.87 8.80
N THR A 13 6.60 -4.20 8.76
CA THR A 13 5.27 -4.82 8.88
C THR A 13 4.64 -4.52 10.24
N ALA A 14 5.40 -4.65 11.33
CA ALA A 14 4.94 -4.30 12.67
C ALA A 14 4.55 -2.81 12.77
N HIS A 15 5.29 -1.92 12.11
CA HIS A 15 4.97 -0.50 12.02
C HIS A 15 3.65 -0.24 11.27
N LEU A 16 3.44 -0.88 10.12
CA LEU A 16 2.19 -0.76 9.35
C LEU A 16 0.96 -1.27 10.11
N LEU A 17 1.14 -2.32 10.92
CA LEU A 17 0.09 -2.95 11.73
C LEU A 17 -0.15 -2.27 13.08
N ARG A 18 0.73 -1.36 13.54
CA ARG A 18 0.53 -0.61 14.80
C ARG A 18 -0.72 0.24 14.82
N SER A 19 -1.22 0.68 13.66
CA SER A 19 -2.51 1.35 13.55
C SER A 19 -3.58 0.35 13.12
N PRO A 20 -4.55 0.00 14.00
CA PRO A 20 -5.61 -0.95 13.66
C PRO A 20 -6.38 -0.56 12.39
N LYS A 21 -6.64 0.74 12.21
CA LYS A 21 -7.31 1.27 11.02
C LYS A 21 -6.47 1.10 9.76
N ASN A 22 -5.15 1.25 9.85
CA ASN A 22 -4.26 1.03 8.71
C ASN A 22 -4.14 -0.45 8.36
N ALA A 23 -4.04 -1.32 9.37
CA ALA A 23 -4.04 -2.77 9.20
C ALA A 23 -5.31 -3.25 8.46
N GLU A 24 -6.49 -2.76 8.87
CA GLU A 24 -7.76 -3.10 8.22
C GLU A 24 -7.77 -2.67 6.74
N ARG A 25 -7.31 -1.45 6.44
CA ARG A 25 -7.21 -0.94 5.06
C ARG A 25 -6.28 -1.80 4.20
N LEU A 26 -5.11 -2.16 4.72
CA LEU A 26 -4.12 -2.97 4.01
C LEU A 26 -4.66 -4.38 3.73
N MET A 27 -5.28 -5.03 4.72
CA MET A 27 -5.84 -6.37 4.54
C MET A 27 -7.00 -6.38 3.53
N LYS A 28 -7.87 -5.35 3.55
CA LYS A 28 -8.91 -5.17 2.53
C LYS A 28 -8.33 -4.97 1.13
N ALA A 29 -7.31 -4.13 1.00
CA ALA A 29 -6.65 -3.87 -0.28
C ALA A 29 -5.98 -5.13 -0.85
N LEU A 30 -5.26 -5.89 0.00
CA LEU A 30 -4.63 -7.16 -0.37
C LEU A 30 -5.65 -8.20 -0.84
N ALA A 31 -6.75 -8.35 -0.11
CA ALA A 31 -7.83 -9.26 -0.49
C ALA A 31 -8.44 -8.88 -1.86
N SER A 32 -8.63 -7.58 -2.13
CA SER A 32 -9.13 -7.09 -3.43
C SER A 32 -8.12 -7.32 -4.56
N ALA A 33 -6.83 -7.11 -4.31
CA ALA A 33 -5.77 -7.36 -5.28
C ALA A 33 -5.71 -8.85 -5.67
N ARG A 34 -5.76 -9.76 -4.69
CA ARG A 34 -5.79 -11.21 -4.92
C ARG A 34 -7.00 -11.68 -5.73
N ARG A 35 -8.14 -11.00 -5.61
CA ARG A 35 -9.34 -11.29 -6.41
C ARG A 35 -9.23 -10.82 -7.87
N GLY A 36 -8.23 -10.02 -8.23
CA GLY A 36 -8.01 -9.53 -9.59
C GLY A 36 -9.11 -8.61 -10.13
N LYS A 37 -9.98 -8.07 -9.26
CA LYS A 37 -11.12 -7.22 -9.68
C LYS A 37 -10.78 -5.73 -9.76
N ASN A 38 -9.55 -5.35 -9.40
CA ASN A 38 -9.12 -3.97 -9.43
C ASN A 38 -8.92 -3.52 -10.88
N LYS A 39 -9.55 -2.41 -11.28
CA LYS A 39 -9.30 -1.81 -12.59
C LYS A 39 -7.92 -1.15 -12.57
N ALA A 40 -7.06 -1.57 -13.50
CA ALA A 40 -5.80 -0.86 -13.73
C ALA A 40 -6.09 0.61 -14.07
N GLN A 41 -5.21 1.49 -13.62
CA GLN A 41 -5.28 2.92 -13.92
C GLN A 41 -3.89 3.45 -14.24
N SER A 42 -3.81 4.41 -15.15
CA SER A 42 -2.54 5.07 -15.45
C SER A 42 -2.16 6.03 -14.32
N LEU A 43 -0.85 6.22 -14.15
CA LEU A 43 -0.32 7.13 -13.13
C LEU A 43 -0.81 8.57 -13.33
N ASP A 44 -0.92 9.02 -14.58
CA ASP A 44 -1.41 10.37 -14.89
C ASP A 44 -2.88 10.56 -14.52
N LYS A 45 -3.70 9.52 -14.70
CA LYS A 45 -5.10 9.55 -14.27
C LYS A 45 -5.19 9.65 -12.75
N LEU A 46 -4.41 8.82 -12.04
CA LEU A 46 -4.36 8.86 -10.58
C LEU A 46 -3.91 10.23 -10.06
N ARG A 47 -2.88 10.85 -10.67
CA ARG A 47 -2.41 12.18 -10.28
C ARG A 47 -3.50 13.24 -10.41
N ARG A 48 -4.29 13.21 -11.50
CA ARG A 48 -5.42 14.13 -11.68
C ARG A 48 -6.50 13.91 -10.63
N GLU A 49 -6.89 12.66 -10.36
CA GLU A 49 -7.90 12.32 -9.34
C GLU A 49 -7.49 12.76 -7.93
N MET A 50 -6.19 12.70 -7.63
CA MET A 50 -5.65 13.10 -6.33
C MET A 50 -5.33 14.59 -6.21
N GLY A 51 -5.58 15.40 -7.26
CA GLY A 51 -5.23 16.82 -7.27
C GLY A 51 -3.72 17.09 -7.28
N LEU A 52 -2.92 16.10 -7.68
CA LEU A 52 -1.45 16.13 -7.74
C LEU A 52 -0.92 16.34 -9.17
N ALA A 53 -1.80 16.65 -10.12
CA ALA A 53 -1.37 16.99 -11.47
C ALA A 53 -0.73 18.38 -11.44
N GLU A 54 0.54 18.46 -11.81
CA GLU A 54 1.25 19.74 -11.94
C GLU A 54 0.48 20.66 -12.89
N SER A 55 0.18 21.86 -12.42
CA SER A 55 -0.06 22.99 -13.32
C SER A 55 1.33 23.40 -13.79
N ARG A 56 1.64 23.12 -15.05
CA ARG A 56 2.88 23.56 -15.69
C ARG A 56 3.05 25.07 -15.58
#